data_AF-A0A921QKP5-F1
#
_entry.id   AF-A0A921QKP5-F1
#
_cell.length_a   1.000
_cell.length_b   1.000
_cell.length_c   1.000
_cell.angle_alpha   90.00
_cell.angle_beta   90.00
_cell.angle_gamma   90.00
#
_symmetry.space_group_name_H-M   'P 1'
#
loop_
_entity.id
_entity.type
_entity.pdbx_description
1 polymer ?
#
loop_
_entity_poly.entity_id
_entity_poly.type
_entity_poly.pdbx_seq_one_letter_code
_entity_poly.pdbx_strand_id
1 'polypeptide(L)'
;MSGNGAKKVVDVAVKAAKAIDWDGMAKMLVSDEARKEFATLRRTFEDVNHQLQTKFSQEPQPIDWEYYRKGIGSKVVDMYKEAYESIEIPKYVDTVTPEYKPKFDALVVELKEAEKASLKESERIEKEIAELKEMKKKISTMTADEYFEKHPELKKKFDDEIRNDYWGY
;
A
#
# COMPACT_ATOMS: atom_id res chain seq x y z
N MET A 1 -20.69 -19.49 -25.08
CA MET A 1 -21.11 -18.54 -24.01
C MET A 1 -19.91 -17.98 -23.20
N SER A 2 -18.80 -17.58 -23.84
CA SER A 2 -17.56 -17.19 -23.13
C SER A 2 -17.47 -15.70 -22.75
N GLY A 3 -18.24 -14.81 -23.40
CA GLY A 3 -18.10 -13.35 -23.23
C GLY A 3 -18.68 -12.73 -21.95
N ASN A 4 -19.73 -13.34 -21.37
CA ASN A 4 -20.43 -12.75 -20.21
C ASN A 4 -19.64 -12.83 -18.89
N GLY A 5 -18.74 -13.80 -18.77
CA GLY A 5 -17.90 -13.97 -17.58
C GLY A 5 -16.79 -12.91 -17.50
N ALA A 6 -16.10 -12.67 -18.62
CA ALA A 6 -15.03 -11.67 -18.70
C ALA A 6 -15.55 -10.26 -18.46
N LYS A 7 -16.66 -9.86 -19.09
CA LYS A 7 -17.31 -8.56 -18.84
C LYS A 7 -17.64 -8.33 -17.36
N LYS A 8 -18.21 -9.33 -16.67
CA LYS A 8 -18.51 -9.22 -15.23
C LYS A 8 -17.27 -9.06 -14.36
N VAL A 9 -16.17 -9.76 -14.66
CA VAL A 9 -14.93 -9.65 -13.88
C VAL A 9 -14.27 -8.29 -14.10
N VAL A 10 -14.26 -7.80 -15.34
CA VAL A 10 -13.78 -6.46 -15.69
C VAL A 10 -14.62 -5.39 -14.98
N ASP A 11 -15.95 -5.48 -15.05
CA ASP A 11 -16.84 -4.50 -14.39
C ASP A 11 -16.66 -4.47 -12.86
N VAL A 12 -16.47 -5.64 -12.23
CA VAL A 12 -16.20 -5.73 -10.78
C VAL A 12 -14.84 -5.13 -10.44
N ALA A 13 -13.79 -5.44 -11.22
CA ALA A 13 -12.45 -4.87 -11.02
C ALA A 13 -12.43 -3.35 -11.21
N VAL A 14 -13.16 -2.84 -12.21
CA VAL A 14 -13.28 -1.40 -12.48
C VAL A 14 -14.05 -0.67 -11.39
N LYS A 15 -15.11 -1.30 -10.85
CA LYS A 15 -15.89 -0.73 -9.76
C LYS A 15 -15.09 -0.70 -8.44
N ALA A 16 -14.29 -1.73 -8.17
CA ALA A 16 -13.35 -1.75 -7.06
C ALA A 16 -12.25 -0.69 -7.23
N ALA A 17 -11.66 -0.57 -8.43
CA ALA A 17 -10.63 0.42 -8.76
C ALA A 17 -11.09 1.87 -8.55
N LYS A 18 -12.32 2.20 -8.95
CA LYS A 18 -12.91 3.54 -8.75
C LYS A 18 -13.25 3.85 -7.27
N ALA A 19 -13.31 2.84 -6.42
CA ALA A 19 -13.61 3.00 -4.99
C ALA A 19 -12.35 3.21 -4.14
N ILE A 20 -11.15 3.14 -4.72
CA ILE A 20 -9.89 3.33 -3.99
C ILE A 20 -9.61 4.84 -3.86
N ASP A 21 -9.60 5.33 -2.62
CA ASP A 21 -9.16 6.69 -2.31
C ASP A 21 -7.63 6.78 -2.29
N TRP A 22 -7.04 6.89 -3.48
CA TRP A 22 -5.60 7.01 -3.66
C TRP A 22 -5.04 8.30 -3.03
N ASP A 23 -5.82 9.38 -3.02
CA ASP A 23 -5.38 10.68 -2.51
C ASP A 23 -5.39 10.71 -0.98
N GLY A 24 -6.34 10.02 -0.34
CA GLY A 24 -6.37 9.78 1.10
C GLY A 24 -5.19 8.93 1.57
N MET A 25 -4.90 7.84 0.85
CA MET A 25 -3.74 6.97 1.16
C MET A 25 -2.41 7.72 1.00
N ALA A 26 -2.25 8.53 -0.04
CA ALA A 26 -1.04 9.32 -0.26
C ALA A 26 -0.73 10.30 0.90
N LYS A 27 -1.78 10.87 1.53
CA LYS A 27 -1.63 11.82 2.65
C LYS A 27 -1.14 11.14 3.94
N MET A 28 -1.40 9.85 4.11
CA MET A 28 -0.97 9.08 5.28
C MET A 28 0.51 8.65 5.18
N LEU A 29 1.11 8.75 3.99
CA LEU A 29 2.51 8.41 3.77
C LEU A 29 3.43 9.58 4.13
N VAL A 30 4.26 9.37 5.15
CA VAL A 30 5.13 10.40 5.72
C VAL A 30 6.55 10.33 5.13
N SER A 31 7.01 9.16 4.68
CA SER A 31 8.33 8.99 4.06
C SER A 31 8.30 9.19 2.54
N ASP A 32 9.34 9.83 2.00
CA ASP A 32 9.47 10.09 0.56
C ASP A 32 9.63 8.81 -0.26
N GLU A 33 10.29 7.79 0.30
CA GLU A 33 10.41 6.46 -0.30
C GLU A 33 9.05 5.77 -0.43
N ALA A 34 8.22 5.81 0.63
CA ALA A 34 6.89 5.22 0.56
C ALA A 34 5.98 5.95 -0.43
N ARG A 35 6.09 7.28 -0.53
CA ARG A 35 5.37 8.06 -1.56
C ARG A 35 5.78 7.68 -2.97
N LYS A 36 7.07 7.42 -3.21
CA LYS A 36 7.59 7.01 -4.52
C LYS A 36 7.11 5.61 -4.91
N GLU A 37 7.18 4.66 -3.99
CA GLU A 37 6.66 3.31 -4.22
C GLU A 37 5.14 3.30 -4.40
N PHE A 38 4.41 4.12 -3.64
CA PHE A 38 2.96 4.28 -3.79
C PHE A 38 2.55 4.91 -5.13
N ALA A 39 3.28 5.93 -5.60
CA ALA A 39 3.06 6.50 -6.92
C ALA A 39 3.31 5.47 -8.04
N THR A 40 4.31 4.62 -7.87
CA THR A 40 4.62 3.52 -8.79
C THR A 40 3.50 2.48 -8.78
N LEU A 41 2.99 2.10 -7.60
CA LEU A 41 1.85 1.19 -7.45
C LEU A 41 0.57 1.74 -8.11
N ARG A 42 0.26 3.01 -7.88
CA ARG A 42 -0.91 3.66 -8.50
C ARG A 42 -0.81 3.62 -10.02
N ARG A 43 0.35 3.98 -10.56
CA ARG A 43 0.59 3.97 -12.00
C ARG A 43 0.44 2.56 -12.60
N THR A 44 1.08 1.56 -12.00
CA THR A 44 0.97 0.18 -12.51
C THR A 44 -0.45 -0.36 -12.44
N PHE A 45 -1.19 -0.01 -11.39
CA PHE A 45 -2.61 -0.35 -11.26
C PHE A 45 -3.47 0.32 -12.35
N GLU A 46 -3.28 1.62 -12.58
CA GLU A 46 -3.98 2.36 -13.63
C GLU A 46 -3.64 1.81 -15.02
N ASP A 47 -2.36 1.50 -15.30
CA ASP A 47 -1.92 0.91 -16.57
C ASP A 47 -2.55 -0.47 -16.81
N VAL A 48 -2.59 -1.35 -15.80
CA VAL A 48 -3.24 -2.67 -15.90
C VAL A 48 -4.74 -2.53 -16.10
N ASN A 49 -5.40 -1.65 -15.35
CA ASN A 49 -6.84 -1.43 -15.47
C ASN A 49 -7.19 -0.83 -16.84
N HIS A 50 -6.38 0.08 -17.35
CA HIS A 50 -6.55 0.64 -18.70
C HIS A 50 -6.37 -0.41 -19.79
N GLN A 51 -5.35 -1.27 -19.68
CA GLN A 51 -5.16 -2.39 -20.62
C GLN A 51 -6.33 -3.37 -20.58
N LEU A 52 -6.84 -3.68 -19.40
CA LEU A 52 -8.01 -4.54 -19.21
C LEU A 52 -9.24 -3.97 -19.93
N GLN A 53 -9.52 -2.68 -19.74
CA GLN A 53 -10.66 -2.00 -20.37
C GLN A 53 -10.51 -1.86 -21.90
N THR A 54 -9.31 -1.50 -22.38
CA THR A 54 -9.13 -1.14 -23.79
C THR A 54 -8.83 -2.34 -24.68
N LYS A 55 -8.08 -3.34 -24.22
CA LYS A 55 -7.62 -4.46 -25.06
C LYS A 55 -8.38 -5.75 -24.82
N PHE A 56 -8.78 -6.02 -23.58
CA PHE A 56 -9.36 -7.32 -23.20
C PHE A 56 -10.87 -7.28 -22.96
N SER A 57 -11.45 -6.08 -22.82
CA SER A 57 -12.90 -5.90 -22.65
C SER A 57 -13.63 -5.58 -23.95
N GLN A 58 -12.91 -5.35 -25.06
CA GLN A 58 -13.52 -5.26 -26.38
C GLN A 58 -13.94 -6.67 -26.82
N GLU A 59 -15.23 -6.89 -27.03
CA GLU A 59 -15.68 -8.13 -27.67
C GLU A 59 -15.04 -8.22 -29.06
N PRO A 60 -14.50 -9.39 -29.46
CA PRO A 60 -14.02 -9.60 -30.82
C PRO A 60 -15.12 -9.20 -31.79
N GLN A 61 -14.80 -8.38 -32.79
CA GLN A 61 -15.79 -7.99 -33.79
C GLN A 61 -16.40 -9.25 -34.42
N PRO A 62 -17.74 -9.35 -34.51
CA PRO A 62 -18.39 -10.51 -35.13
C PRO A 62 -17.85 -10.71 -36.54
N ILE A 63 -17.30 -11.89 -36.83
CA ILE A 63 -16.78 -12.23 -38.15
C ILE A 63 -17.99 -12.42 -39.08
N ASP A 64 -18.05 -11.62 -40.15
CA ASP A 64 -19.07 -11.78 -41.21
C ASP A 64 -18.67 -12.91 -42.17
N TRP A 65 -19.00 -14.13 -41.77
CA TRP A 65 -18.72 -15.34 -42.54
C TRP A 65 -19.44 -15.37 -43.91
N GLU A 66 -20.57 -14.69 -44.07
CA GLU A 66 -21.30 -14.67 -45.35
C GLU A 66 -20.63 -13.78 -46.40
N TYR A 67 -20.09 -12.64 -45.97
CA TYR A 67 -19.29 -11.77 -46.84
C TYR A 67 -18.07 -12.52 -47.39
N TYR A 68 -17.34 -13.24 -46.53
CA TYR A 68 -16.16 -14.00 -46.97
C TYR A 68 -16.52 -15.23 -47.81
N ARG A 69 -17.69 -15.87 -47.57
CA ARG A 69 -18.18 -16.98 -48.41
C ARG A 69 -18.40 -16.56 -49.86
N LYS A 70 -18.84 -15.32 -50.12
CA LYS A 70 -19.05 -14.78 -51.48
C LYS A 70 -17.74 -14.50 -52.23
N GLY A 71 -16.66 -14.14 -51.53
CA GLY A 71 -15.39 -13.74 -52.15
C GLY A 71 -14.39 -14.89 -52.36
N ILE A 72 -14.29 -15.82 -51.40
CA ILE A 72 -13.20 -16.82 -51.33
C ILE A 72 -13.73 -18.25 -51.55
N GLY A 73 -15.06 -18.45 -51.47
CA GLY A 73 -15.72 -19.73 -51.62
C GLY A 73 -16.01 -20.43 -50.29
N SER A 74 -17.11 -21.19 -50.23
CA SER A 74 -17.64 -21.73 -48.96
C SER A 74 -16.69 -22.69 -48.26
N LYS A 75 -15.97 -23.52 -49.01
CA LYS A 75 -15.16 -24.62 -48.47
C LYS A 75 -14.02 -24.15 -47.56
N VAL A 76 -13.37 -23.04 -47.92
CA VAL A 76 -12.27 -22.46 -47.13
C VAL A 76 -12.83 -21.74 -45.90
N VAL A 77 -13.90 -20.98 -46.08
CA VAL A 77 -14.53 -20.21 -44.99
C VAL A 77 -15.13 -21.13 -43.92
N ASP A 78 -15.69 -22.28 -44.32
CA ASP A 78 -16.24 -23.26 -43.40
C ASP A 78 -15.16 -23.97 -42.57
N MET A 79 -13.99 -24.28 -43.16
CA MET A 79 -12.81 -24.77 -42.42
C MET A 79 -12.32 -23.77 -41.37
N TYR A 80 -12.24 -22.48 -41.71
CA TYR A 80 -11.82 -21.44 -40.76
C TYR A 80 -12.86 -21.18 -39.67
N LYS A 81 -14.15 -21.29 -39.99
CA LYS A 81 -15.22 -21.19 -39.01
C LYS A 81 -15.14 -22.33 -37.99
N GLU A 82 -14.95 -23.56 -38.45
CA GLU A 82 -14.81 -24.74 -37.60
C GLU A 82 -13.57 -24.65 -36.71
N ALA A 83 -12.43 -24.24 -37.27
CA ALA A 83 -11.20 -24.01 -36.51
C ALA A 83 -11.32 -22.86 -35.50
N TYR A 84 -12.08 -21.80 -35.82
CA TYR A 84 -12.32 -20.69 -34.90
C TYR A 84 -13.24 -21.09 -33.74
N GLU A 85 -14.27 -21.89 -34.02
CA GLU A 85 -15.19 -22.43 -33.00
C GLU A 85 -14.53 -23.51 -32.13
N SER A 86 -13.51 -24.23 -32.64
CA SER A 86 -12.74 -25.21 -31.87
C SER A 86 -11.67 -24.60 -30.97
N ILE A 87 -11.38 -23.30 -31.07
CA ILE A 87 -10.44 -22.62 -30.17
C ILE A 87 -11.12 -22.43 -28.81
N GLU A 88 -10.83 -23.34 -27.89
CA GLU A 88 -11.16 -23.17 -26.49
C GLU A 88 -10.18 -22.17 -25.87
N ILE A 89 -10.69 -21.01 -25.45
CA ILE A 89 -9.90 -20.02 -24.71
C ILE A 89 -9.55 -20.64 -23.35
N PRO A 90 -8.26 -20.83 -23.03
CA PRO A 90 -7.86 -21.36 -21.72
C PRO A 90 -8.38 -20.43 -20.63
N LYS A 91 -9.21 -20.96 -19.73
CA LYS A 91 -9.60 -20.22 -18.52
C LYS A 91 -8.35 -20.05 -17.67
N TYR A 92 -8.00 -18.80 -17.38
CA TYR A 92 -6.94 -18.49 -16.44
C TYR A 92 -7.21 -19.19 -15.10
N VAL A 93 -6.31 -20.08 -14.70
CA VAL A 93 -6.34 -20.71 -13.38
C VAL A 93 -5.53 -19.81 -12.46
N ASP A 94 -6.21 -19.13 -11.55
CA ASP A 94 -5.60 -18.20 -10.61
C ASP A 94 -4.79 -18.95 -9.55
N THR A 95 -3.48 -19.07 -9.79
CA THR A 95 -2.49 -19.61 -8.85
C THR A 95 -1.89 -18.55 -7.95
N VAL A 96 -2.21 -17.27 -8.18
CA VAL A 96 -1.55 -16.11 -7.56
C VAL A 96 -2.27 -15.72 -6.27
N THR A 97 -3.60 -15.67 -6.27
CA THR A 97 -4.39 -15.32 -5.08
C THR A 97 -4.07 -16.15 -3.81
N PRO A 98 -3.82 -17.48 -3.90
CA PRO A 98 -3.44 -18.30 -2.73
C PRO A 98 -2.05 -17.97 -2.16
N GLU A 99 -1.12 -17.50 -2.99
CA GLU A 99 0.27 -17.24 -2.57
C GLU A 99 0.42 -15.91 -1.83
N TYR A 100 -0.36 -14.90 -2.22
CA TYR A 100 -0.26 -13.55 -1.65
C TYR A 100 -1.10 -13.37 -0.39
N LYS A 101 -2.13 -14.19 -0.20
CA LYS A 101 -2.97 -14.17 1.01
C LYS A 101 -2.17 -14.32 2.32
N PRO A 102 -1.29 -15.33 2.50
CA PRO A 102 -0.51 -15.46 3.72
C PRO A 102 0.51 -14.33 3.91
N LYS A 103 1.08 -13.79 2.82
CA LYS A 103 2.00 -12.64 2.88
C LYS A 103 1.27 -11.38 3.36
N PHE A 104 0.05 -11.17 2.89
CA PHE A 104 -0.79 -10.05 3.32
C PHE A 104 -1.23 -10.20 4.78
N ASP A 105 -1.65 -11.40 5.18
CA ASP A 105 -2.06 -11.69 6.55
C ASP A 105 -0.90 -11.46 7.55
N ALA A 106 0.34 -11.82 7.17
CA ALA A 106 1.53 -11.52 7.96
C ALA A 106 1.77 -10.01 8.12
N LEU A 107 1.63 -9.24 7.03
CA LEU A 107 1.79 -7.78 7.05
C LEU A 107 0.74 -7.10 7.96
N VAL A 108 -0.49 -7.63 8.00
CA VAL A 108 -1.56 -7.12 8.88
C VAL A 108 -1.23 -7.34 10.35
N VAL A 109 -0.55 -8.44 10.70
CA VAL A 109 -0.10 -8.68 12.08
C VAL A 109 0.99 -7.68 12.45
N GLU A 110 1.98 -7.48 11.59
CA GLU A 110 3.06 -6.51 11.81
C GLU A 110 2.52 -5.08 11.97
N LEU A 111 1.57 -4.67 11.13
CA LEU A 111 0.91 -3.37 11.24
C LEU A 111 0.21 -3.17 12.61
N LYS A 112 -0.46 -4.20 13.12
CA LYS A 112 -1.11 -4.13 14.45
C LYS A 112 -0.10 -4.05 15.59
N GLU A 113 1.08 -4.65 15.43
CA GLU A 113 2.16 -4.53 16.41
C GLU A 113 2.80 -3.14 16.37
N ALA A 114 3.07 -2.62 15.17
CA ALA A 114 3.56 -1.27 14.96
C ALA A 114 2.58 -0.20 15.48
N GLU A 115 1.27 -0.37 15.27
CA GLU A 115 0.24 0.52 15.81
C GLU A 115 0.28 0.55 17.35
N LYS A 116 0.37 -0.61 18.00
CA LYS A 116 0.49 -0.69 19.46
C LYS A 116 1.77 -0.06 19.98
N ALA A 117 2.89 -0.22 19.26
CA ALA A 117 4.15 0.42 19.61
C ALA A 117 4.05 1.95 19.47
N SER A 118 3.45 2.43 18.38
CA SER A 118 3.23 3.86 18.13
C SER A 118 2.32 4.51 19.18
N LEU A 119 1.27 3.81 19.63
CA LEU A 119 0.39 4.30 20.69
C LEU A 119 1.13 4.43 22.02
N LYS A 120 1.92 3.42 22.41
CA LYS A 120 2.74 3.47 23.63
C LYS A 120 3.78 4.58 23.57
N GLU A 121 4.39 4.79 22.41
CA GLU A 121 5.36 5.85 22.21
C GLU A 121 4.70 7.23 22.28
N SER A 122 3.50 7.38 21.71
CA SER A 122 2.73 8.61 21.82
C SER A 122 2.35 8.94 23.27
N GLU A 123 1.90 7.95 24.04
CA GLU A 123 1.62 8.11 25.49
C GLU A 123 2.87 8.51 26.29
N ARG A 124 4.05 7.97 25.94
CA ARG A 124 5.33 8.35 26.55
C ARG A 124 5.68 9.79 26.21
N ILE A 125 5.60 10.17 24.95
CA ILE A 125 5.88 11.53 24.47
C ILE A 125 4.91 12.54 25.11
N GLU A 126 3.64 12.21 25.27
CA GLU A 126 2.68 13.10 25.93
C GLU A 126 3.03 13.34 27.41
N LYS A 127 3.48 12.30 28.13
CA LYS A 127 3.99 12.45 29.51
C LYS A 127 5.23 13.32 29.55
N GLU A 128 6.20 13.08 28.66
CA GLU A 128 7.41 13.90 28.55
C GLU A 128 7.07 15.36 28.22
N ILE A 129 6.11 15.63 27.33
CA ILE A 129 5.65 16.99 27.01
C ILE A 129 5.00 17.65 28.23
N ALA A 130 4.20 16.92 29.00
CA ALA A 130 3.58 17.44 30.22
C ALA A 130 4.64 17.80 31.27
N GLU A 131 5.60 16.91 31.49
CA GLU A 131 6.74 17.13 32.38
C GLU A 131 7.60 18.31 31.92
N LEU A 132 7.92 18.40 30.63
CA LEU A 132 8.66 19.53 30.05
C LEU A 132 7.90 20.86 30.18
N LYS A 133 6.56 20.87 30.04
CA LYS A 133 5.75 22.07 30.25
C LYS A 133 5.73 22.48 31.72
N GLU A 134 5.65 21.53 32.65
CA GLU A 134 5.76 21.82 34.08
C GLU A 134 7.16 22.33 34.44
N MET A 135 8.20 21.65 33.95
CA MET A 135 9.58 22.05 34.14
C MET A 135 9.84 23.42 33.56
N LYS A 136 9.35 23.76 32.36
CA LYS A 136 9.50 25.10 31.78
C LYS A 136 8.88 26.20 32.66
N LYS A 137 7.73 25.94 33.28
CA LYS A 137 7.11 26.88 34.23
C LYS A 137 7.93 26.99 35.50
N LYS A 138 8.33 25.85 36.05
CA LYS A 138 9.09 25.76 37.30
C LYS A 138 10.53 26.23 37.14
N ILE A 139 11.18 26.12 35.98
CA ILE A 139 12.59 26.49 35.75
C ILE A 139 12.88 27.95 36.11
N SER A 140 11.90 28.84 35.96
CA SER A 140 12.05 30.24 36.35
C SER A 140 12.04 30.47 37.87
N THR A 141 11.57 29.50 38.65
CA THR A 141 11.36 29.59 40.10
C THR A 141 11.96 28.43 40.90
N MET A 142 12.46 27.38 40.24
CA MET A 142 12.91 26.13 40.86
C MET A 142 14.38 26.26 41.24
N THR A 143 14.69 25.81 42.44
CA THR A 143 16.04 25.92 43.01
C THR A 143 16.93 24.81 42.44
N ALA A 144 18.25 25.02 42.36
CA ALA A 144 19.18 24.02 41.83
C ALA A 144 19.07 22.66 42.56
N ASP A 145 18.82 22.69 43.86
CA ASP A 145 18.64 21.48 44.68
C ASP A 145 17.38 20.69 44.28
N GLU A 146 16.25 21.36 44.02
CA GLU A 146 15.01 20.72 43.57
C GLU A 146 15.14 20.11 42.15
N TYR A 147 16.05 20.65 41.34
CA TYR A 147 16.38 20.10 40.01
C TYR A 147 17.25 18.84 40.13
N PHE A 148 18.23 18.84 41.03
CA PHE A 148 19.07 17.67 41.30
C PHE A 148 18.34 16.53 42.02
N GLU A 149 17.29 16.82 42.79
CA GLU A 149 16.42 15.79 43.38
C GLU A 149 15.62 15.03 42.32
N LYS A 150 15.17 15.72 41.25
CA LYS A 150 14.45 15.08 40.14
C LYS A 150 15.36 14.39 39.14
N HIS A 151 16.62 14.83 39.06
CA HIS A 151 17.64 14.26 38.18
C HIS A 151 18.89 13.83 38.96
N PRO A 152 18.80 12.72 39.72
CA PRO A 152 19.92 12.21 40.49
C PRO A 152 21.07 11.73 39.59
N GLU A 153 20.80 11.37 38.32
CA GLU A 153 21.85 11.07 37.34
C GLU A 153 22.74 12.28 37.03
N LEU A 154 22.16 13.48 36.96
CA LEU A 154 22.89 14.72 36.72
C LEU A 154 23.76 15.05 37.92
N LYS A 155 23.22 14.92 39.15
CA LYS A 155 23.99 15.13 40.38
C LYS A 155 25.21 14.22 40.47
N LYS A 156 25.04 12.92 40.21
CA LYS A 156 26.15 11.96 40.18
C LYS A 156 27.20 12.31 39.14
N LYS A 157 26.77 12.73 37.94
CA LYS A 157 27.69 13.15 36.88
C LYS A 157 28.50 14.38 37.30
N PHE A 158 27.87 15.37 37.91
CA PHE A 158 28.58 16.53 38.46
C PHE A 158 29.55 16.13 39.58
N ASP A 159 29.13 15.27 40.51
CA ASP A 159 29.99 14.78 41.59
C ASP A 159 31.19 13.98 41.04
N ASP A 160 31.00 13.21 39.98
CA ASP A 160 32.06 12.44 39.32
C ASP A 160 32.99 13.33 38.48
N GLU A 161 32.47 14.38 37.83
CA GLU A 161 33.29 15.39 37.13
C GLU A 161 34.14 16.19 38.11
N ILE A 162 33.59 16.59 39.26
CA ILE A 162 34.31 17.26 40.36
C ILE A 162 35.37 16.32 40.96
N ARG A 163 35.02 15.06 41.21
CA ARG A 163 35.97 14.07 41.78
C ARG A 163 37.14 13.79 40.84
N ASN A 164 36.93 13.89 39.53
CA ASN A 164 37.93 13.61 38.50
C ASN A 164 38.61 14.89 37.96
N ASP A 165 38.43 16.05 38.60
CA ASP A 165 38.97 17.35 38.20
C ASP A 165 38.67 17.77 36.74
N TYR A 166 37.54 17.30 36.18
CA TYR A 166 37.10 17.69 34.84
C TYR A 166 36.31 19.00 34.89
N TRP A 167 37.04 20.12 34.91
CA TRP A 167 36.47 21.47 34.95
C TRP A 167 36.23 22.11 33.57
N GLY A 168 36.41 21.35 32.48
CA GLY A 168 36.10 21.80 31.12
C GLY A 168 37.13 22.75 30.50
N TYR A 169 38.42 22.37 30.49
CA TYR A 169 39.41 22.98 29.59
C TYR A 169 39.19 22.57 28.14
#